data_AF-A0A7X7MYU9-F1
#
_entry.id   AF-A0A7X7MYU9-F1
#
_cell.length_a   1.000
_cell.length_b   1.000
_cell.length_c   1.000
_cell.angle_alpha   90.00
_cell.angle_beta   90.00
_cell.angle_gamma   90.00
#
_symmetry.space_group_name_H-M   'P 1'
#
loop_
_entity.id
_entity.type
_entity.pdbx_description
1 polymer ?
#
loop_
_entity_poly.entity_id
_entity_poly.type
_entity_poly.pdbx_seq_one_letter_code
_entity_poly.pdbx_strand_id
1 'polypeptide(L)' 'GILLTMVDNRTNYAKDISMQVYDAYSSSVNVFAVEIPLSVRAAEISAEGSSIYEYDPKGKAAFAYTALIKEVIDNGR' A
#
# COMPACT_ATOMS: atom_id res chain seq x y z
N GLY A 1 4.04 -5.09 -11.11
CA GLY A 1 4.48 -3.84 -10.48
C GLY A 1 4.98 -4.12 -9.06
N ILE A 2 5.72 -3.19 -8.47
CA ILE A 2 6.18 -3.24 -7.08
C ILE A 2 5.22 -2.42 -6.23
N LEU A 3 4.68 -3.03 -5.18
CA LEU A 3 3.81 -2.38 -4.19
C LEU A 3 4.54 -2.32 -2.85
N LEU A 4 4.63 -1.12 -2.27
CA LEU A 4 5.18 -0.93 -0.94
C LEU A 4 4.07 -1.12 0.11
N THR A 5 4.32 -2.00 1.09
CA THR A 5 3.35 -2.36 2.13
C THR A 5 3.92 -2.19 3.53
N MET A 6 3.04 -2.08 4.52
CA MET A 6 3.41 -1.86 5.93
C MET A 6 4.26 -0.60 6.13
N VAL A 7 4.01 0.44 5.31
CA VAL A 7 4.80 1.67 5.34
C VAL A 7 4.43 2.50 6.57
N ASP A 8 5.41 2.79 7.43
CA ASP A 8 5.23 3.74 8.53
C ASP A 8 5.73 5.13 8.14
N ASN A 9 4.80 5.94 7.60
CA ASN A 9 5.04 7.32 7.16
C ASN A 9 5.49 8.28 8.26
N ARG A 10 5.51 7.84 9.52
CA ARG A 10 6.05 8.60 10.65
C ARG A 10 7.58 8.54 10.72
N THR A 11 8.19 7.57 10.05
CA THR A 11 9.64 7.36 10.07
C THR A 11 10.29 7.89 8.80
N ASN A 12 11.46 8.54 8.92
CA ASN A 12 12.24 8.95 7.75
C ASN A 12 12.78 7.72 7.00
N TYR A 13 13.11 6.64 7.71
CA TYR A 13 13.54 5.38 7.11
C TYR A 13 12.55 4.83 6.09
N ALA A 14 11.26 4.85 6.39
CA ALA A 14 10.25 4.38 5.43
C ALA A 14 10.26 5.21 4.14
N LYS A 15 10.44 6.53 4.25
CA LYS A 15 10.53 7.43 3.09
C LYS A 15 11.79 7.17 2.27
N ASP A 16 12.93 7.02 2.95
CA ASP A 16 14.22 6.80 2.29
C ASP A 16 14.23 5.46 1.54
N ILE A 17 13.70 4.40 2.15
CA ILE A 17 13.57 3.08 1.51
C ILE A 17 12.63 3.16 0.31
N SER A 18 11.48 3.82 0.45
CA SER A 18 10.50 3.95 -0.64
C SER A 18 11.12 4.68 -1.85
N MET A 19 11.90 5.74 -1.59
CA MET A 19 12.64 6.47 -2.62
C MET A 19 13.71 5.60 -3.28
N GLN A 20 14.51 4.85 -2.51
CA GLN A 20 15.52 3.95 -3.07
C GLN A 20 14.93 2.86 -3.95
N VAL A 21 13.80 2.27 -3.54
CA VAL A 21 13.07 1.28 -4.36
C VAL A 21 12.55 1.92 -5.64
N TYR A 22 11.99 3.11 -5.54
CA TYR A 22 11.51 3.85 -6.70
C TYR A 22 12.67 4.14 -7.68
N ASP A 23 13.78 4.69 -7.21
CA ASP A 23 14.93 5.04 -8.06
C ASP A 23 15.58 3.80 -8.70
N ALA A 24 15.65 2.69 -7.96
CA ALA A 24 16.28 1.46 -8.46
C ALA A 24 15.43 0.75 -9.51
N TYR A 25 14.10 0.75 -9.36
CA TYR A 25 13.24 -0.14 -10.15
C TYR A 25 12.26 0.57 -11.08
N SER A 26 11.93 1.85 -10.88
CA SER A 26 10.92 2.58 -11.69
C SER A 26 11.21 2.60 -13.19
N SER A 27 12.48 2.45 -13.59
CA SER A 27 12.91 2.39 -15.00
C SER A 27 12.60 1.05 -15.68
N SER A 28 12.47 -0.02 -14.90
CA SER A 28 12.36 -1.41 -15.41
C SER A 28 11.06 -2.11 -15.02
N VAL A 29 10.49 -1.73 -13.87
CA VAL A 29 9.28 -2.32 -13.31
C VAL A 29 8.39 -1.20 -12.81
N ASN A 30 7.10 -1.24 -13.14
CA ASN A 30 6.14 -0.26 -12.62
C ASN A 30 6.12 -0.30 -11.09
N VAL A 31 6.47 0.80 -10.42
CA VAL A 31 6.37 0.96 -8.96
C VAL A 31 5.08 1.72 -8.69
N PHE A 32 4.14 1.13 -7.95
CA PHE A 32 2.87 1.76 -7.67
C PHE A 32 3.07 3.03 -6.85
N ALA A 33 2.35 4.10 -7.20
CA ALA A 33 2.38 5.35 -6.45
C ALA A 33 1.67 5.21 -5.10
N VAL A 34 0.73 4.27 -5.01
CA VAL A 34 0.01 3.97 -3.77
C VAL A 34 0.85 3.06 -2.87
N GLU A 35 0.97 3.47 -1.60
CA GLU A 35 1.61 2.70 -0.53
C GLU A 35 0.56 2.20 0.46
N ILE A 36 0.68 0.95 0.91
CA ILE A 36 -0.19 0.40 1.97
C ILE A 36 0.44 0.71 3.33
N PRO A 37 -0.17 1.57 4.16
CA PRO A 37 0.40 1.96 5.44
C PRO A 37 0.33 0.81 6.46
N LEU A 38 1.21 0.86 7.45
CA LEU A 38 1.09 -0.01 8.61
C LEU A 38 -0.24 0.24 9.33
N SER A 39 -1.05 -0.80 9.50
CA SER A 39 -2.37 -0.73 10.14
C SER A 39 -2.57 -1.91 11.07
N VAL A 40 -2.81 -1.62 12.35
CA VAL A 40 -3.16 -2.64 13.36
C VAL A 40 -4.48 -3.32 12.98
N ARG A 41 -5.46 -2.55 12.49
CA ARG A 41 -6.75 -3.06 12.02
C ARG A 41 -6.58 -4.05 10.85
N ALA A 42 -5.65 -3.79 9.94
CA ALA A 42 -5.34 -4.71 8.85
C ALA A 42 -4.68 -6.01 9.33
N ALA A 43 -3.88 -5.95 10.39
CA ALA A 43 -3.31 -7.14 11.01
C ALA A 43 -4.36 -7.98 11.75
N GLU A 44 -5.30 -7.32 12.46
CA GLU A 44 -6.40 -7.96 13.19
C GLU A 44 -7.32 -8.77 12.25
N ILE A 45 -7.76 -8.17 11.14
CA ILE A 45 -8.64 -8.86 10.18
C ILE A 45 -7.97 -10.04 9.49
N SER A 46 -6.64 -10.01 9.34
CA SER A 46 -5.91 -11.08 8.68
C SER A 46 -5.95 -12.37 9.52
N ALA A 47 -6.17 -12.23 10.83
CA ALA A 47 -6.41 -13.34 11.74
C ALA A 47 -7.90 -13.75 11.79
N GLU A 48 -8.84 -12.80 11.69
CA GLU A 48 -10.28 -13.07 11.75
C GLU A 48 -10.92 -13.55 10.44
N GLY A 49 -10.26 -13.33 9.29
CA GLY A 49 -10.77 -13.75 7.97
C GLY A 49 -11.82 -12.82 7.36
N SER A 50 -11.93 -11.59 7.87
CA SER A 50 -12.86 -10.57 7.37
C SER A 50 -12.17 -9.57 6.44
N SER A 51 -12.92 -8.92 5.56
CA SER A 51 -12.38 -7.90 4.66
C SER A 51 -12.07 -6.59 5.40
N ILE A 52 -10.99 -5.91 5.01
CA ILE A 52 -10.66 -4.57 5.55
C ILE A 52 -11.76 -3.55 5.28
N TYR A 53 -12.50 -3.73 4.20
CA TYR A 53 -13.61 -2.86 3.82
C TYR A 53 -14.82 -3.04 4.73
N GLU A 54 -14.98 -4.21 5.35
CA GLU A 54 -16.07 -4.47 6.27
C GLU A 54 -15.68 -4.06 7.70
N TYR A 55 -14.45 -4.39 8.10
CA TYR A 55 -13.97 -4.12 9.45
C TYR A 55 -13.61 -2.66 9.70
N ASP A 56 -12.94 -2.02 8.73
CA ASP A 56 -12.51 -0.61 8.83
C ASP A 56 -12.67 0.12 7.49
N PRO A 57 -13.92 0.33 7.01
CA PRO A 57 -14.19 0.97 5.71
C PRO A 57 -13.61 2.38 5.57
N LYS A 58 -13.39 3.09 6.69
CA LYS A 58 -12.83 4.44 6.74
C LYS A 58 -11.37 4.44 7.18
N GLY A 59 -10.75 3.26 7.24
CA GLY A 59 -9.37 3.06 7.62
C GLY A 59 -8.39 3.51 6.55
N LYS A 60 -7.21 3.94 6.98
CA LYS A 60 -6.12 4.30 6.06
C LYS A 60 -5.74 3.14 5.13
N ALA A 61 -5.77 1.90 5.64
CA ALA A 61 -5.50 0.71 4.82
C ALA A 61 -6.61 0.47 3.78
N ALA A 62 -7.89 0.56 4.16
CA ALA A 62 -9.01 0.42 3.21
C ALA A 62 -8.94 1.47 2.09
N PHE A 63 -8.64 2.73 2.43
CA PHE A 63 -8.45 3.79 1.44
C PHE A 63 -7.25 3.52 0.54
N ALA A 64 -6.12 3.07 1.09
CA ALA A 64 -4.93 2.72 0.31
C ALA A 64 -5.22 1.57 -0.67
N TYR A 65 -5.88 0.49 -0.23
CA TYR A 65 -6.29 -0.59 -1.14
C TYR A 65 -7.26 -0.11 -2.22
N THR A 66 -8.18 0.79 -1.88
CA THR A 66 -9.10 1.39 -2.89
C THR A 66 -8.34 2.20 -3.93
N ALA A 67 -7.36 3.00 -3.50
CA ALA A 67 -6.53 3.78 -4.41
C ALA A 67 -5.68 2.87 -5.31
N LEU A 68 -5.12 1.80 -4.75
CA LEU A 68 -4.38 0.80 -5.51
C LEU A 68 -5.25 0.13 -6.58
N ILE A 69 -6.48 -0.27 -6.22
CA ILE A 69 -7.41 -0.88 -7.18
C ILE A 69 -7.68 0.06 -8.36
N LYS A 70 -7.91 1.36 -8.08
CA LYS A 70 -8.08 2.37 -9.13
C LYS A 70 -6.84 2.47 -10.01
N GLU A 71 -5.66 2.57 -9.40
CA GLU A 71 -4.39 2.64 -10.13
C GLU A 71 -4.15 1.41 -11.01
N VAL A 72 -4.49 0.21 -10.54
CA VAL A 72 -4.37 -1.03 -11.31
C VAL A 72 -5.38 -1.11 -12.45
N ILE A 73 -6.62 -0.63 -12.24
CA ILE A 73 -7.63 -0.58 -13.30
C ILE A 73 -7.23 0.43 -14.38
N ASP A 74 -6.78 1.62 -13.97
CA ASP A 74 -6.41 2.71 -14.87
C ASP A 74 -5.11 2.40 -15.63
N ASN A 75 -4.15 1.73 -14.97
CA ASN A 75 -2.87 1.32 -15.56
C ASN A 75 -2.88 -0.16 -16.02
N GLY A 76 -4.05 -0.77 -16.20
CA GLY A 76 -4.24 -2.18 -16.58
C GLY A 76 -3.84 -2.49 -18.03
N ARG A 77 -2.59 -2.21 -18.40
CA ARG A 77 -1.90 -2.70 -19.60
C ARG A 77 -0.62 -3.43 -19.23
#